data_AF-A0A972RLN2-F1
#
_entry.id   AF-A0A972RLN2-F1
#
_cell.length_a   1.000
_cell.length_b   1.000
_cell.length_c   1.000
_cell.angle_alpha   90.00
_cell.angle_beta   90.00
_cell.angle_gamma   90.00
#
_symmetry.space_group_name_H-M   'P 1'
#
loop_
_entity.id
_entity.type
_entity.pdbx_description
1 polymer ?
#
loop_
_entity_poly.entity_id
_entity_poly.type
_entity_poly.pdbx_seq_one_letter_code
_entity_poly.pdbx_strand_id
1 'polypeptide(L)' 'MLVSLTSTGCQMDIAGQTLPSPYYLTDDVQYYAPGPEFKLAREAAALAEQKANQISEQQR' A
#
# COMPACT_ATOMS: atom_id res chain seq x y z
N MET A 1 -36.44 2.76 -10.23
CA MET A 1 -34.96 2.83 -10.11
C MET A 1 -34.45 3.85 -11.10
N LEU A 2 -34.40 5.14 -10.73
CA LEU A 2 -34.01 6.22 -11.65
C LEU A 2 -33.21 7.33 -10.95
N VAL A 3 -32.44 6.99 -9.90
CA VAL A 3 -31.74 7.96 -9.02
C VAL A 3 -30.23 7.69 -8.94
N SER A 4 -29.68 6.79 -9.75
CA SER A 4 -28.31 6.27 -9.55
C SER A 4 -27.28 6.70 -10.58
N LEU A 5 -27.63 7.52 -11.60
CA LEU A 5 -26.72 7.81 -12.73
C LEU A 5 -26.01 9.19 -12.66
N THR A 6 -26.30 10.03 -11.68
CA THR A 6 -25.70 11.38 -11.61
C THR A 6 -24.45 11.47 -10.73
N SER A 7 -23.93 10.34 -10.24
CA SER A 7 -22.76 10.29 -9.34
C SER A 7 -21.52 9.63 -9.93
N THR A 8 -21.54 9.23 -11.21
CA THR A 8 -20.33 8.76 -11.90
C THR A 8 -19.68 9.94 -12.60
N GLY A 9 -18.56 10.43 -12.06
CA GLY A 9 -17.85 11.60 -12.58
C GLY A 9 -17.50 11.45 -14.06
N CYS A 10 -17.76 12.50 -14.84
CA CYS A 10 -17.21 12.64 -16.18
C CYS A 10 -15.69 12.60 -16.06
N GLN A 11 -15.06 11.60 -16.67
CA GLN A 11 -13.62 11.41 -16.63
C GLN A 11 -12.91 12.69 -17.09
N MET A 12 -12.05 13.25 -16.23
CA MET A 12 -11.42 14.55 -16.45
C MET A 12 -10.17 14.35 -17.32
N ASP A 13 -10.18 14.94 -18.52
CA ASP A 13 -9.00 15.01 -19.40
C ASP A 13 -8.37 16.39 -19.30
N ILE A 14 -7.10 16.44 -18.91
CA ILE A 14 -6.31 17.67 -18.84
C ILE A 14 -5.01 17.44 -19.60
N ALA A 15 -4.72 18.30 -20.58
CA ALA A 15 -3.53 18.22 -21.45
C ALA A 15 -3.36 16.86 -22.16
N GLY A 16 -4.47 16.16 -22.48
CA GLY A 16 -4.43 14.85 -23.12
C GLY A 16 -4.14 13.69 -22.16
N GLN A 17 -4.15 13.95 -20.85
CA GLN A 17 -4.06 12.92 -19.82
C GLN A 17 -5.38 12.82 -19.04
N THR A 18 -5.91 11.59 -18.99
CA THR A 18 -7.03 11.24 -18.13
C THR A 18 -6.56 11.15 -16.68
N LEU A 19 -7.09 12.02 -15.82
CA LEU A 19 -6.67 12.08 -14.42
C LEU A 19 -7.37 11.01 -13.57
N PRO A 20 -6.67 10.38 -12.60
CA PRO A 20 -7.23 9.36 -11.71
C PRO A 20 -8.37 9.86 -10.82
N SER A 21 -8.39 11.15 -10.49
CA SER A 21 -9.43 11.78 -9.68
C SER A 21 -9.61 13.25 -10.09
N PRO A 22 -10.79 13.86 -9.84
CA PRO A 22 -11.04 15.27 -10.15
C PRO A 22 -10.15 16.27 -9.40
N TYR A 23 -9.59 15.84 -8.27
CA TYR A 23 -8.74 16.67 -7.41
C TYR A 23 -7.26 16.35 -7.57
N TYR A 24 -6.87 15.53 -8.54
CA TYR A 24 -5.49 15.05 -8.70
C TYR A 24 -4.42 16.17 -8.79
N LEU A 25 -4.80 17.35 -9.29
CA LEU A 25 -3.89 18.51 -9.38
C LEU A 25 -3.79 19.33 -8.08
N THR A 26 -4.78 19.22 -7.21
CA THR A 26 -4.88 19.99 -5.95
C THR A 26 -4.73 19.10 -4.71
N ASP A 27 -4.74 17.79 -4.90
CA ASP A 27 -4.49 16.84 -3.83
C ASP A 27 -3.01 16.93 -3.45
N ASP A 28 -2.77 17.11 -2.16
CA ASP A 28 -1.41 17.08 -1.64
C ASP A 28 -0.82 15.70 -1.89
N VAL A 29 0.48 15.62 -2.14
CA VAL A 29 1.16 14.32 -2.18
C VAL A 29 0.92 13.63 -0.84
N GLN A 30 0.17 12.52 -0.83
CA GLN A 30 -0.02 11.73 0.37
C GLN A 30 1.36 11.31 0.90
N TYR A 31 1.76 11.94 2.00
CA TYR A 31 3.00 11.63 2.67
C TYR A 31 2.87 10.25 3.33
N TYR A 32 3.62 9.29 2.82
CA TYR A 32 3.85 8.03 3.49
C TYR A 32 5.18 8.14 4.23
N ALA A 33 5.15 7.96 5.55
CA ALA A 33 6.38 7.92 6.34
C ALA A 33 7.32 6.86 5.75
N PRO A 34 8.64 7.14 5.70
CA PRO A 34 9.59 6.16 5.20
C PRO A 34 9.41 4.85 5.98
N GLY A 35 9.28 3.75 5.25
CA GLY A 35 9.24 2.43 5.84
C GLY A 35 10.55 2.12 6.57
N PRO A 36 10.61 1.00 7.32
CA PRO A 36 11.86 0.55 7.91
C PRO A 36 12.94 0.39 6.82
N GLU A 37 14.16 0.83 7.13
CA GLU A 37 15.34 0.74 6.23
C GLU A 37 15.52 -0.67 5.66
N PHE A 38 15.22 -1.67 6.48
CA PHE A 38 15.22 -3.06 6.07
C PHE A 38 13.82 -3.54 5.69
N LYS A 39 13.61 -3.72 4.37
CA LYS A 39 12.34 -4.14 3.78
C LYS A 39 11.82 -5.49 4.27
N LEU A 40 12.71 -6.39 4.71
CA LEU A 40 12.40 -7.77 5.06
C LEU A 40 12.46 -8.05 6.57
N ALA A 41 12.21 -7.02 7.40
CA ALA A 41 12.33 -7.13 8.85
C ALA A 41 11.43 -8.23 9.44
N ARG A 42 10.23 -8.41 8.87
CA ARG A 42 9.28 -9.45 9.32
C ARG A 42 9.76 -10.85 8.95
N GLU A 43 10.24 -11.03 7.73
CA GLU A 43 10.76 -12.30 7.24
C GLU A 43 12.02 -12.71 8.00
N ALA A 44 12.93 -11.78 8.27
CA ALA A 44 14.12 -12.05 9.06
C ALA A 44 13.80 -12.42 10.52
N ALA A 45 12.83 -11.74 11.14
CA ALA A 45 12.37 -12.09 12.49
C ALA A 45 11.77 -13.50 12.52
N ALA A 46 10.91 -13.84 11.55
CA ALA A 46 10.33 -15.18 11.43
C ALA A 46 11.40 -16.27 11.25
N LEU A 47 12.42 -16.03 10.42
CA LEU A 47 13.53 -16.97 10.24
C LEU A 47 14.37 -17.14 11.52
N ALA A 48 14.58 -16.06 12.28
CA ALA A 48 15.30 -16.12 13.55
C ALA A 48 14.54 -16.96 14.60
N GLU A 49 13.23 -16.76 14.71
CA GLU A 49 12.37 -17.55 15.60
C GLU A 49 12.35 -19.03 15.19
N GLN A 50 12.20 -19.33 13.90
CA GLN A 50 12.26 -20.71 13.39
C GLN A 50 13.59 -21.38 13.73
N LYS A 51 14.71 -20.67 13.54
CA LYS A 51 16.03 -21.19 13.88
C LYS A 51 16.18 -21.42 15.38
N ALA A 52 15.68 -20.52 16.22
CA ALA A 52 15.70 -20.68 17.67
C ALA A 52 14.89 -21.91 18.12
N ASN A 53 13.71 -22.12 17.54
CA ASN A 53 12.89 -23.30 17.81
C ASN A 53 13.59 -24.59 17.41
N GLN A 54 14.17 -24.67 16.20
CA GLN A 54 14.93 -25.84 15.74
C GLN A 54 16.10 -26.20 16.67
N ILE A 55 16.85 -25.19 17.11
CA ILE A 55 17.96 -25.38 18.06
C ILE A 55 17.42 -25.92 19.39
N SER A 56 16.34 -25.34 19.93
CA SER A 56 15.74 -25.79 21.19
C SER A 56 15.19 -27.21 21.12
N GLU A 57 14.60 -27.60 19.99
CA GLU A 57 14.09 -28.95 19.75
C GLU A 57 15.23 -29.97 19.63
N GLN A 58 16.34 -29.59 18.97
CA GLN A 58 17.52 -30.44 18.87
C GLN A 58 18.24 -30.65 20.21
N GLN A 59 18.09 -29.72 21.16
CA GLN A 59 18.68 -29.81 22.49
C GLN A 59 17.85 -30.63 23.49
N ARG A 60 16.64 -31.04 23.13
CA ARG A 60 15.73 -31.84 23.96
C ARG A 60 15.90 -33.33 23.68
#